data_AF-A0A0G4ASH9-F1
#
_entry.id   AF-A0A0G4ASH9-F1
#
_cell.length_a   1.000
_cell.length_b   1.000
_cell.length_c   1.000
_cell.angle_alpha   90.00
_cell.angle_beta   90.00
_cell.angle_gamma   90.00
#
_symmetry.space_group_name_H-M   'P 1'
#
loop_
_entity.id
_entity.type
_entity.pdbx_description
1 polymer ?
#
loop_
_entity_poly.entity_id
_entity_poly.type
_entity_poly.pdbx_seq_one_letter_code
_entity_poly.pdbx_strand_id
1 'polypeptide(L)'
;MRELWENRDRGVLIMANEKKSTMEPQTPSWQPGMQLFLRLSGWIGFPVLIAVVVGNYLDTLYHTDPWLFLLSVGIAFVVSTFALIHYGLKEMKRIESEYPDKRN
;
A
#
# COMPACT_ATOMS: atom_id res chain seq x y z
N MET A 1 5.23 -24.09 55.18
CA MET A 1 6.43 -24.15 54.30
C MET A 1 6.12 -24.37 52.82
N ARG A 2 5.12 -25.19 52.42
CA ARG A 2 4.76 -25.40 51.00
C ARG A 2 4.14 -24.18 50.31
N GLU A 3 3.36 -23.39 51.03
CA GLU A 3 2.68 -22.19 50.51
C GLU A 3 3.63 -21.07 50.07
N LEU A 4 4.82 -21.00 50.67
CA LEU A 4 5.85 -20.00 50.33
C LEU A 4 6.53 -20.30 48.98
N TRP A 5 6.58 -21.57 48.59
CA TRP A 5 7.17 -21.99 47.31
C TRP A 5 6.21 -21.68 46.14
N GLU A 6 4.93 -22.01 46.31
CA GLU A 6 3.89 -21.79 45.30
C GLU A 6 3.67 -20.30 45.00
N ASN A 7 3.72 -19.44 46.02
CA ASN A 7 3.53 -18.00 45.81
C ASN A 7 4.72 -17.33 45.09
N ARG A 8 5.93 -17.84 45.31
CA ARG A 8 7.13 -17.33 44.62
C ARG A 8 7.13 -17.70 43.14
N ASP A 9 6.72 -18.92 42.81
CA ASP A 9 6.63 -19.36 41.41
C ASP A 9 5.54 -18.58 40.67
N ARG A 10 4.40 -18.29 41.30
CA ARG A 10 3.40 -17.38 40.73
C ARG A 10 3.97 -15.99 40.46
N GLY A 11 4.76 -15.43 41.37
CA GLY A 11 5.45 -14.16 41.15
C GLY A 11 6.42 -14.19 39.96
N VAL A 12 7.21 -15.26 39.82
CA VAL A 12 8.14 -15.45 38.70
C VAL A 12 7.40 -15.66 37.37
N LEU A 13 6.29 -16.39 37.38
CA LEU A 13 5.45 -16.61 36.20
C LEU A 13 4.74 -15.33 35.76
N ILE A 14 4.31 -14.47 36.70
CA ILE A 14 3.75 -13.15 36.38
C ILE A 14 4.83 -12.25 35.76
N MET A 15 6.03 -12.20 36.35
CA MET A 15 7.17 -11.43 35.83
C MET A 15 7.66 -11.95 34.45
N ALA A 16 7.63 -13.27 34.24
CA ALA A 16 7.97 -13.90 32.97
C ALA A 16 6.89 -13.70 31.89
N ASN A 17 5.63 -13.58 32.29
CA ASN A 17 4.50 -13.31 31.40
C ASN A 17 4.43 -11.83 31.00
N GLU A 18 4.80 -10.91 31.90
CA GLU A 18 4.85 -9.47 31.62
C GLU A 18 5.96 -9.14 30.60
N LYS A 19 7.12 -9.80 30.69
CA LYS A 19 8.26 -9.59 29.76
C LYS A 19 8.02 -10.17 28.36
N LYS A 20 6.88 -10.80 28.13
CA LYS A 20 6.43 -11.33 26.84
C LYS A 20 5.44 -10.41 26.10
N SER A 21 5.20 -9.19 26.58
CA SER A 21 4.54 -8.16 25.76
C SER A 21 5.55 -7.61 24.73
N THR A 22 5.69 -8.39 23.67
CA THR A 22 5.77 -7.90 22.29
C THR A 22 6.73 -6.75 22.05
N MET A 23 8.00 -7.08 21.83
CA MET A 23 8.77 -6.37 20.80
C MET A 23 8.15 -6.67 19.44
N GLU A 24 6.92 -6.19 19.20
CA GLU A 24 6.42 -6.06 17.85
C GLU A 24 7.41 -5.12 17.13
N PRO A 25 7.90 -5.45 15.93
CA PRO A 25 8.70 -4.51 15.16
C PRO A 25 7.87 -3.23 15.03
N GLN A 26 8.29 -2.17 15.72
CA GLN A 26 7.63 -0.88 15.70
C GLN A 26 7.79 -0.30 14.29
N THR A 27 6.92 -0.72 13.38
CA THR A 27 6.81 -0.12 12.07
C THR A 27 6.36 1.32 12.30
N PRO A 28 7.13 2.32 11.86
CA PRO A 28 6.75 3.70 12.08
C PRO A 28 5.37 3.96 11.48
N SER A 29 4.49 4.65 12.22
CA SER A 29 3.10 4.89 11.82
C SER A 29 2.95 5.66 10.50
N TRP A 30 4.01 6.33 10.02
CA TRP A 30 4.05 7.01 8.73
C TRP A 30 4.36 6.06 7.55
N GLN A 31 4.99 4.92 7.82
CA GLN A 31 5.46 3.99 6.79
C GLN A 31 4.32 3.44 5.92
N PRO A 32 3.18 2.98 6.48
CA PRO A 32 2.08 2.46 5.67
C PRO A 32 1.50 3.52 4.72
N GLY A 33 1.35 4.77 5.19
CA GLY A 33 0.87 5.89 4.39
C GLY A 33 1.82 6.22 3.24
N MET A 34 3.13 6.22 3.51
CA MET A 34 4.15 6.48 2.49
C MET A 34 4.21 5.36 1.45
N GLN A 35 4.02 4.10 1.85
CA GLN A 35 3.99 2.97 0.95
C GLN A 35 2.75 3.00 0.02
N LEU A 36 1.57 3.33 0.57
CA LEU A 36 0.35 3.54 -0.22
C LEU A 36 0.53 4.67 -1.24
N PHE A 37 1.06 5.80 -0.79
CA PHE A 37 1.32 6.96 -1.65
C PHE A 37 2.24 6.59 -2.82
N LEU A 38 3.40 5.99 -2.54
CA LEU A 38 4.37 5.59 -3.57
C LEU A 38 3.77 4.60 -4.57
N ARG A 39 2.97 3.64 -4.08
CA ARG A 39 2.31 2.64 -4.93
C ARG A 39 1.28 3.28 -5.87
N LEU A 40 0.50 4.23 -5.38
CA LEU A 40 -0.48 4.97 -6.18
C LEU A 40 0.19 5.93 -7.16
N SER A 41 1.16 6.73 -6.69
CA SER A 41 1.93 7.65 -7.53
C SER A 41 2.70 6.93 -8.63
N GLY A 42 3.24 5.73 -8.34
CA GLY A 42 3.89 4.88 -9.34
C GLY A 42 2.93 4.48 -10.46
N TRP A 43 1.69 4.09 -10.13
CA TRP A 43 0.68 3.71 -11.13
C TRP A 43 0.15 4.88 -11.96
N ILE A 44 0.21 6.11 -11.44
CA ILE A 44 -0.17 7.32 -12.19
C ILE A 44 0.98 7.78 -13.09
N GLY A 45 2.19 7.89 -12.51
CA GLY A 45 3.35 8.42 -13.21
C GLY A 45 3.83 7.52 -14.36
N PHE A 46 3.74 6.20 -14.18
CA PHE A 46 4.22 5.23 -15.16
C PHE A 46 3.52 5.30 -16.54
N PRO A 47 2.18 5.19 -16.64
CA PRO A 47 1.48 5.26 -17.92
C PRO A 47 1.62 6.64 -18.58
N VAL A 48 1.62 7.72 -17.79
CA VAL A 48 1.80 9.08 -18.32
C VAL A 48 3.19 9.24 -18.92
N LEU A 49 4.23 8.77 -18.24
CA LEU A 49 5.60 8.85 -18.74
C LEU A 49 5.78 8.05 -20.04
N ILE A 50 5.21 6.84 -20.10
CA ILE A 50 5.23 6.02 -21.31
C ILE A 50 4.51 6.73 -22.46
N ALA A 51 3.32 7.29 -22.21
CA ALA A 51 2.57 8.00 -23.24
C ALA A 51 3.28 9.24 -23.77
N VAL A 52 4.00 9.98 -22.91
CA VAL A 52 4.79 11.14 -23.35
C VAL A 52 5.90 10.71 -24.31
N VAL A 53 6.64 9.64 -23.97
CA VAL A 53 7.72 9.13 -24.82
C VAL A 53 7.18 8.55 -26.12
N VAL A 54 6.13 7.72 -26.05
CA VAL A 54 5.52 7.07 -27.23
C VAL A 54 4.82 8.09 -28.12
N GLY A 55 4.06 9.02 -27.53
CA GLY A 55 3.33 10.06 -28.26
C GLY A 55 4.27 10.98 -29.03
N ASN A 56 5.36 11.42 -28.41
CA ASN A 56 6.36 12.26 -29.07
C ASN A 56 7.09 11.49 -30.20
N TYR A 57 7.40 10.21 -29.97
CA TYR A 57 8.01 9.36 -31.00
C TYR A 57 7.08 9.17 -32.21
N LEU A 58 5.78 8.96 -31.97
CA LEU A 58 4.77 8.83 -33.03
C LEU A 58 4.59 10.13 -33.82
N ASP A 59 4.44 11.27 -33.13
CA ASP A 59 4.27 12.57 -33.81
C ASP A 59 5.49 12.90 -34.70
N THR A 60 6.70 12.55 -34.25
CA THR A 60 7.94 12.73 -35.04
C THR A 60 7.96 11.85 -36.29
N LEU A 61 7.45 10.61 -36.20
CA LEU A 61 7.43 9.66 -37.33
C LEU A 61 6.40 10.04 -38.39
N TYR A 62 5.25 10.55 -37.98
CA TYR A 62 4.12 10.85 -38.88
C TYR A 62 4.01 12.32 -39.29
N HIS A 63 4.96 13.18 -38.89
CA HIS A 63 4.94 14.64 -39.12
C HIS A 63 3.57 15.27 -38.78
N THR A 64 2.89 14.70 -37.80
CA THR A 64 1.58 15.15 -37.40
C THR A 64 1.78 16.23 -36.34
N ASP A 65 1.17 17.40 -36.52
CA ASP A 65 0.97 18.36 -35.42
C ASP A 65 0.43 17.62 -34.20
N PRO A 66 0.70 18.05 -32.94
CA PRO A 66 0.84 17.20 -31.75
C PRO A 66 -0.46 16.56 -31.24
N TRP A 67 -1.13 15.83 -32.11
CA TRP A 67 -2.41 15.19 -31.95
C TRP A 67 -2.24 13.74 -31.49
N LEU A 68 -1.20 13.02 -31.95
CA LEU A 68 -0.93 11.67 -31.46
C LEU A 68 -0.35 11.72 -30.05
N PHE A 69 0.44 12.74 -29.72
CA PHE A 69 0.80 13.03 -28.34
C PHE A 69 -0.43 13.24 -27.45
N LEU A 70 -1.37 14.09 -27.89
CA LEU A 70 -2.59 14.38 -27.12
C LEU A 70 -3.44 13.11 -26.92
N LEU A 71 -3.60 12.32 -27.99
CA LEU A 71 -4.32 11.05 -27.95
C LEU A 71 -3.62 10.05 -27.02
N SER A 72 -2.30 9.93 -27.09
CA SER A 72 -1.52 9.01 -26.26
C SER A 72 -1.63 9.36 -24.78
N VAL A 73 -1.48 10.64 -24.43
CA VAL A 73 -1.65 11.12 -23.04
C VAL A 73 -3.09 10.88 -22.57
N GLY A 74 -4.08 11.13 -23.43
CA GLY A 74 -5.49 10.85 -23.14
C GLY A 74 -5.75 9.37 -22.83
N ILE A 75 -5.21 8.46 -23.65
CA ILE A 75 -5.32 7.01 -23.42
C ILE A 75 -4.62 6.61 -22.12
N ALA A 76 -3.41 7.11 -21.87
CA ALA A 76 -2.69 6.83 -20.62
C ALA A 76 -3.44 7.34 -19.38
N PHE A 77 -4.11 8.49 -19.48
CA PHE A 77 -4.93 9.02 -18.39
C PHE A 77 -6.10 8.11 -18.06
N VAL A 78 -6.79 7.58 -19.09
CA VAL A 78 -7.88 6.62 -18.90
C VAL A 78 -7.34 5.33 -18.28
N VAL A 79 -6.26 4.78 -18.81
CA VAL A 79 -5.62 3.55 -18.27
C VAL A 79 -5.20 3.75 -16.81
N SER A 80 -4.60 4.89 -16.49
CA SER A 80 -4.22 5.26 -15.12
C SER A 80 -5.43 5.29 -14.19
N THR A 81 -6.54 5.87 -14.64
CA THR A 81 -7.77 5.97 -13.85
C THR A 81 -8.34 4.59 -13.55
N PHE A 82 -8.43 3.71 -14.55
CA PHE A 82 -8.88 2.33 -14.36
C PHE A 82 -7.96 1.54 -13.42
N ALA A 83 -6.64 1.68 -13.57
CA ALA A 83 -5.67 1.04 -12.69
C ALA A 83 -5.86 1.51 -11.24
N LEU A 84 -6.00 2.82 -11.01
CA LEU A 84 -6.19 3.39 -9.68
C LEU A 84 -7.46 2.84 -9.01
N ILE A 85 -8.58 2.81 -9.73
CA ILE A 85 -9.85 2.26 -9.21
C ILE A 85 -9.68 0.78 -8.86
N HIS A 86 -9.06 0.00 -9.74
CA HIS A 86 -8.85 -1.42 -9.50
C HIS A 86 -7.98 -1.69 -8.26
N TYR A 87 -6.86 -0.97 -8.13
CA TYR A 87 -5.96 -1.11 -6.98
C TYR A 87 -6.57 -0.57 -5.70
N GLY A 88 -7.28 0.56 -5.76
CA GLY A 88 -8.00 1.12 -4.61
C GLY A 88 -9.03 0.14 -4.07
N LEU A 89 -9.88 -0.41 -4.95
CA LEU A 89 -10.89 -1.41 -4.55
C LEU A 89 -10.26 -2.69 -4.02
N LYS A 90 -9.14 -3.14 -4.60
CA LYS A 90 -8.41 -4.32 -4.12
C LYS A 90 -7.83 -4.10 -2.72
N GLU A 91 -7.28 -2.91 -2.46
CA GLU A 91 -6.70 -2.58 -1.16
C GLU A 91 -7.79 -2.40 -0.10
N MET A 92 -8.93 -1.78 -0.44
CA MET A 92 -10.10 -1.69 0.44
C MET A 92 -10.62 -3.08 0.84
N LYS A 93 -10.79 -3.99 -0.12
CA LYS A 93 -11.18 -5.39 0.16
C LYS A 93 -10.17 -6.12 1.04
N ARG A 94 -8.87 -5.85 0.85
CA ARG A 94 -7.81 -6.44 1.69
C ARG A 94 -7.95 -6.00 3.14
N ILE A 95 -8.12 -4.69 3.35
CA ILE A 95 -8.29 -4.11 4.70
C ILE A 95 -9.53 -4.70 5.38
N GLU A 96 -10.65 -4.83 4.66
CA GLU A 96 -11.89 -5.40 5.18
C GLU A 96 -11.75 -6.90 5.53
N SER A 97 -10.97 -7.65 4.77
CA SER A 97 -10.71 -9.07 5.06
C SER A 97 -9.76 -9.29 6.24
N GLU A 98 -8.86 -8.33 6.49
CA GLU A 98 -7.86 -8.41 7.57
C GLU A 98 -8.43 -7.89 8.90
N TYR A 99 -9.39 -6.98 8.84
CA TYR A 99 -10.22 -6.53 9.95
C TYR A 99 -11.70 -6.78 9.63
N PRO A 100 -12.17 -8.04 9.64
CA PRO A 100 -13.60 -8.29 9.53
C PRO A 100 -14.27 -7.60 10.71
N ASP A 101 -15.12 -6.61 10.41
CA ASP A 101 -15.89 -5.88 11.41
C ASP A 101 -16.63 -6.92 12.26
N LYS A 102 -16.19 -7.13 13.49
CA LYS A 102 -16.91 -7.97 14.46
C LYS A 102 -18.09 -7.17 15.01
N ARG A 103 -18.99 -6.76 14.12
CA ARG A 103 -20.34 -6.33 14.50
C ARG A 103 -21.30 -7.47 14.20
N ASN A 104 -21.66 -8.13 15.29
CA ASN A 104 -22.88 -8.90 15.54
C ASN A 104 -24.10 -8.40 14.75
#